data_AF-A0A2I0SDU0-F1
#
_entry.id   AF-A0A2I0SDU0-F1
#
_cell.length_a   1.000
_cell.length_b   1.000
_cell.length_c   1.000
_cell.angle_alpha   90.00
_cell.angle_beta   90.00
_cell.angle_gamma   90.00
#
_symmetry.space_group_name_H-M   'P 1'
#
loop_
_entity.id
_entity.type
_entity.pdbx_description
1 polymer ?
#
loop_
_entity_poly.entity_id
_entity_poly.type
_entity_poly.pdbx_seq_one_letter_code
_entity_poly.pdbx_strand_id
1 'polypeptide(L)'
;MTASMRVRRLVAGAAATGLLAGGAALGLSGTAAAAPAPTTAATALAGNHHDRCEWVKGHWAKEWVKGHWEKKIQYTKTWHMGHYDKHGTWHKGYWDYDRSYTWVYVQGHWHYYWVKGYWDCHHR
;
A
#
# COMPACT_ATOMS: atom_id res chain seq x y z
N MET A 1 34.78 -7.59 -23.76
CA MET A 1 34.42 -8.91 -23.20
C MET A 1 34.46 -8.83 -21.68
N THR A 2 33.32 -9.01 -21.01
CA THR A 2 33.15 -9.66 -19.69
C THR A 2 31.66 -9.66 -19.32
N ALA A 3 31.21 -10.81 -18.83
CA ALA A 3 29.83 -11.25 -18.61
C ALA A 3 29.15 -10.56 -17.39
N SER A 4 27.87 -10.21 -17.45
CA SER A 4 26.69 -10.95 -16.92
C SER A 4 26.71 -11.26 -15.41
N MET A 5 25.70 -10.80 -14.66
CA MET A 5 24.59 -11.63 -14.15
C MET A 5 23.71 -10.89 -13.12
N ARG A 6 22.40 -11.16 -13.20
CA ARG A 6 21.31 -10.71 -12.31
C ARG A 6 21.51 -11.20 -10.87
N VAL A 7 21.06 -10.43 -9.88
CA VAL A 7 20.61 -10.99 -8.59
C VAL A 7 19.32 -10.27 -8.15
N ARG A 8 18.20 -11.01 -8.23
CA ARG A 8 16.93 -10.68 -7.59
C ARG A 8 17.07 -10.99 -6.09
N ARG A 9 16.84 -10.02 -5.22
CA ARG A 9 16.72 -10.29 -3.77
C ARG A 9 15.26 -10.61 -3.45
N LEU A 10 14.98 -11.90 -3.27
CA LEU A 10 13.77 -12.37 -2.58
C LEU A 10 14.06 -12.24 -1.07
N VAL A 11 13.21 -11.52 -0.35
CA VAL A 11 13.23 -11.47 1.10
C VAL A 11 12.24 -12.52 1.60
N ALA A 12 12.77 -13.65 2.07
CA ALA A 12 12.02 -14.62 2.86
C ALA A 12 12.15 -14.22 4.34
N GLY A 13 11.03 -13.89 4.98
CA GLY A 13 10.96 -13.66 6.42
C GLY A 13 10.46 -14.93 7.13
N ALA A 14 11.33 -15.55 7.91
CA ALA A 14 10.97 -16.61 8.85
C ALA A 14 10.92 -16.01 10.26
N ALA A 15 9.85 -16.27 11.02
CA ALA A 15 9.77 -15.87 12.43
C ALA A 15 9.17 -17.01 13.28
N ALA A 16 10.10 -17.63 14.03
CA ALA A 16 10.00 -18.28 15.33
C ALA A 16 8.83 -19.23 15.66
N THR A 17 9.20 -20.51 15.77
CA THR A 17 8.55 -21.56 16.56
C THR A 17 8.50 -21.20 18.06
N GLY A 18 7.33 -21.22 18.67
CA GLY A 18 7.15 -21.29 20.11
C GLY A 18 6.82 -22.72 20.53
N LEU A 19 7.81 -23.45 21.06
CA LEU A 19 7.61 -24.72 21.76
C LEU A 19 7.11 -24.42 23.18
N LEU A 20 5.89 -24.88 23.51
CA LEU A 20 5.49 -25.09 24.90
C LEU A 20 5.43 -26.59 25.15
N ALA A 21 6.44 -27.06 25.89
CA ALA A 21 6.58 -28.41 26.38
C ALA A 21 5.87 -28.56 27.74
N GLY A 22 5.26 -29.74 27.95
CA GLY A 22 4.79 -30.25 29.24
C GLY A 22 3.31 -30.64 29.19
N GLY A 23 2.88 -31.88 29.37
CA GLY A 23 3.54 -33.15 29.66
C GLY A 23 2.49 -34.18 30.09
N ALA A 24 2.50 -35.37 29.45
CA ALA A 24 1.96 -36.69 29.82
C ALA A 24 0.45 -36.84 30.18
N ALA A 25 -0.29 -37.93 29.89
CA ALA A 25 0.08 -39.30 29.55
C ALA A 25 -1.14 -40.09 28.99
N LEU A 26 -0.89 -41.16 28.22
CA LEU A 26 -1.73 -42.36 27.94
C LEU A 26 -3.05 -42.10 27.17
N GLY A 27 -3.48 -42.82 26.14
CA GLY A 27 -3.23 -44.16 25.61
C GLY A 27 -4.52 -44.60 24.90
N LEU A 28 -4.39 -45.50 23.91
CA LEU A 28 -5.42 -46.22 23.15
C LEU A 28 -6.01 -45.60 21.85
N SER A 29 -5.92 -46.46 20.84
CA SER A 29 -6.44 -46.49 19.48
C SER A 29 -7.95 -46.30 19.35
N GLY A 30 -8.39 -45.65 18.27
CA GLY A 30 -9.70 -45.93 17.66
C GLY A 30 -10.46 -44.70 17.14
N THR A 31 -10.85 -44.78 15.86
CA THR A 31 -11.84 -43.96 15.14
C THR A 31 -11.40 -42.56 14.67
N ALA A 32 -11.47 -42.36 13.35
CA ALA A 32 -11.30 -41.07 12.70
C ALA A 32 -12.48 -40.15 13.05
N ALA A 33 -12.28 -39.28 14.05
CA ALA A 33 -13.19 -38.19 14.36
C ALA A 33 -12.80 -36.96 13.53
N ALA A 34 -13.76 -36.40 12.80
CA ALA A 34 -13.61 -35.13 12.10
C ALA A 34 -13.11 -34.04 13.07
N ALA A 35 -12.11 -33.27 12.64
CA ALA A 35 -11.53 -32.20 13.44
C ALA A 35 -12.63 -31.22 13.89
N PRO A 36 -12.76 -30.91 15.20
CA PRO A 36 -13.68 -29.88 15.65
C PRO A 36 -13.24 -28.54 15.07
N ALA A 37 -14.16 -27.83 14.42
CA ALA A 37 -13.94 -26.46 13.99
C ALA A 37 -13.52 -25.62 15.21
N PRO A 38 -12.57 -24.67 15.08
CA PRO A 38 -12.15 -23.83 16.19
C PRO A 38 -13.36 -23.04 16.68
N THR A 39 -13.91 -23.47 17.81
CA THR A 39 -14.96 -22.75 18.52
C THR A 39 -14.26 -21.54 19.13
N THR A 40 -14.56 -20.36 18.61
CA THR A 40 -14.09 -19.10 19.19
C THR A 40 -14.69 -19.03 20.59
N ALA A 41 -13.88 -19.27 21.61
CA ALA A 41 -14.31 -19.16 23.00
C ALA A 41 -14.73 -17.70 23.24
N ALA A 42 -16.03 -17.47 23.40
CA ALA A 42 -16.56 -16.18 23.81
C ALA A 42 -16.03 -15.88 25.21
N THR A 43 -15.06 -14.98 25.29
CA THR A 43 -14.60 -14.43 26.56
C THR A 43 -15.70 -13.50 27.05
N ALA A 44 -16.55 -14.00 27.95
CA ALA A 44 -17.53 -13.20 28.66
C ALA A 44 -16.79 -12.23 29.60
N LEU A 45 -16.43 -11.05 29.08
CA LEU A 45 -15.94 -9.94 29.87
C LEU A 45 -17.13 -9.28 30.56
N ALA A 46 -17.21 -9.45 31.88
CA ALA A 46 -18.09 -8.71 32.76
C ALA A 46 -17.83 -7.19 32.62
N GLY A 47 -18.88 -6.41 32.40
CA GLY A 47 -18.80 -4.95 32.31
C GLY A 47 -19.83 -4.35 31.35
N ASN A 48 -21.08 -4.27 31.81
CA ASN A 48 -22.27 -3.88 31.08
C ASN A 48 -22.30 -2.36 30.77
N HIS A 49 -21.49 -1.91 29.80
CA HIS A 49 -21.55 -0.57 29.17
C HIS A 49 -21.09 -0.54 27.69
N HIS A 50 -20.72 -1.70 27.11
CA HIS A 50 -20.04 -1.81 25.81
C HIS A 50 -20.91 -2.40 24.68
N ASP A 51 -22.16 -2.69 24.97
CA ASP A 51 -23.18 -3.34 24.13
C ASP A 51 -23.69 -2.47 22.96
N ARG A 52 -23.08 -1.31 22.72
CA ARG A 52 -23.50 -0.35 21.68
C ARG A 52 -22.39 0.05 20.71
N CYS A 53 -21.30 -0.71 20.68
CA CYS A 53 -20.23 -0.54 19.71
C CYS A 53 -20.30 -1.66 18.66
N GLU A 54 -20.48 -1.30 17.39
CA GLU A 54 -20.40 -2.24 16.27
C GLU A 54 -19.07 -2.10 15.55
N TRP A 55 -18.45 -3.23 15.19
CA TRP A 55 -17.25 -3.21 14.34
C TRP A 55 -17.66 -3.04 12.88
N VAL A 56 -17.40 -1.86 12.32
CA VAL A 56 -17.61 -1.59 10.91
C VAL A 56 -16.39 -2.05 10.12
N LYS A 57 -16.59 -3.00 9.20
CA LYS A 57 -15.53 -3.46 8.30
C LYS A 57 -15.09 -2.32 7.38
N GLY A 58 -13.79 -2.30 7.07
CA GLY A 58 -13.25 -1.36 6.09
C GLY A 58 -13.94 -1.52 4.74
N HIS A 59 -14.18 -0.40 4.06
CA HIS A 59 -14.93 -0.36 2.81
C HIS A 59 -14.42 0.75 1.90
N TRP A 60 -14.72 0.62 0.61
CA TRP A 60 -14.52 1.69 -0.35
C TRP A 60 -15.63 2.73 -0.19
N ALA A 61 -15.24 3.97 0.09
CA ALA A 61 -16.12 5.12 0.02
C ALA A 61 -15.78 5.95 -1.22
N LYS A 62 -16.72 6.81 -1.61
CA LYS A 62 -16.51 7.81 -2.64
C LYS A 62 -16.98 9.17 -2.14
N GLU A 63 -16.22 10.20 -2.47
CA GLU A 63 -16.59 11.59 -2.23
C GLU A 63 -16.56 12.37 -3.54
N TRP A 64 -17.45 13.34 -3.66
CA TRP A 64 -17.48 14.23 -4.82
C TRP A 64 -16.53 15.39 -4.59
N VAL A 65 -15.45 15.44 -5.37
CA VAL A 65 -14.51 16.55 -5.36
C VAL A 65 -14.98 17.60 -6.35
N LYS A 66 -15.21 18.83 -5.87
CA LYS A 66 -15.57 19.95 -6.74
C LYS A 66 -14.43 20.26 -7.70
N GLY A 67 -14.78 20.76 -8.89
CA GLY A 67 -13.78 21.20 -9.86
C GLY A 67 -12.84 22.24 -9.25
N HIS A 68 -11.56 22.13 -9.56
CA HIS A 68 -10.54 23.00 -8.99
C HIS A 68 -9.37 23.19 -9.97
N TRP A 69 -8.56 24.21 -9.69
CA TRP A 69 -7.37 24.50 -10.46
C TRP A 69 -6.17 23.80 -9.82
N GLU A 70 -5.44 23.01 -10.62
CA GLU A 70 -4.20 22.37 -10.21
C GLU A 70 -3.02 23.01 -10.94
N LYS A 71 -1.94 23.27 -10.20
CA LYS A 71 -0.67 23.72 -10.77
C LYS A 71 0.13 22.50 -11.20
N LYS A 72 0.26 22.27 -12.51
CA LYS A 72 1.02 21.16 -13.07
C LYS A 72 2.39 21.62 -13.59
N ILE A 73 3.39 20.76 -13.41
CA ILE A 73 4.72 20.96 -14.00
C ILE A 73 4.68 20.40 -15.41
N GLN A 74 4.99 21.24 -16.38
CA GLN A 74 5.22 20.84 -17.75
C GLN A 74 6.73 20.79 -18.01
N TYR A 75 7.16 19.71 -18.64
CA TYR A 75 8.55 19.50 -19.02
C TYR A 75 8.65 19.70 -20.53
N THR A 76 9.49 20.63 -20.94
CA THR A 76 9.85 20.81 -22.35
C THR A 76 11.27 20.31 -22.54
N LYS A 77 11.44 19.46 -23.55
CA LYS A 77 12.73 18.88 -23.90
C LYS A 77 13.17 19.45 -25.24
N THR A 78 14.28 20.18 -25.24
CA THR A 78 14.81 20.88 -26.42
C THR A 78 16.17 20.30 -26.79
N TRP A 79 16.37 19.98 -28.07
CA TRP A 79 17.67 19.57 -28.58
C TRP A 79 18.42 20.77 -29.14
N HIS A 80 19.63 21.00 -28.64
CA HIS A 80 20.55 21.99 -29.18
C HIS A 80 21.51 21.27 -30.12
N MET A 81 21.46 21.62 -31.41
CA MET A 81 22.37 21.03 -32.39
C MET A 81 23.81 21.45 -32.08
N GLY A 82 24.75 20.55 -32.38
CA GLY A 82 26.17 20.87 -32.29
C GLY A 82 26.56 21.94 -33.32
N HIS A 83 27.53 22.77 -32.97
CA HIS A 83 27.99 23.87 -33.82
C HIS A 83 29.48 24.12 -33.64
N TYR A 84 30.10 24.79 -34.61
CA TYR A 84 31.44 25.33 -34.46
C TYR A 84 31.37 26.73 -33.86
N ASP A 85 32.27 27.05 -32.94
CA ASP A 85 32.44 28.42 -32.48
C ASP A 85 33.28 29.26 -33.46
N LYS A 86 33.45 30.55 -33.14
CA LYS A 86 34.22 31.50 -33.94
C LYS A 86 35.72 31.17 -34.04
N HIS A 87 36.22 30.27 -33.18
CA HIS A 87 37.61 29.81 -33.17
C HIS A 87 37.78 28.44 -33.85
N GLY A 88 36.71 27.88 -34.42
CA GLY A 88 36.73 26.58 -35.11
C GLY A 88 36.69 25.38 -34.17
N THR A 89 36.36 25.55 -32.89
CA THR A 89 36.17 24.42 -31.97
C THR A 89 34.76 23.86 -32.11
N TRP A 90 34.65 22.54 -32.23
CA TRP A 90 33.35 21.84 -32.31
C TRP A 90 32.71 21.67 -30.93
N HIS A 91 31.47 22.16 -30.79
CA HIS A 91 30.62 21.94 -29.63
C HIS A 91 29.59 20.87 -29.95
N LYS A 92 29.56 19.82 -29.12
CA LYS A 92 28.61 18.71 -29.28
C LYS A 92 27.19 19.18 -28.96
N GLY A 93 26.21 18.68 -29.70
CA GLY A 93 24.81 18.91 -29.36
C GLY A 93 24.44 18.32 -28.00
N TYR A 94 23.46 18.90 -27.34
CA TYR A 94 22.99 18.46 -26.03
C TYR A 94 21.48 18.64 -25.89
N TRP A 95 20.90 17.89 -24.95
CA TRP A 95 19.51 18.05 -24.54
C TRP A 95 19.42 19.04 -23.39
N ASP A 96 18.51 19.99 -23.52
CA ASP A 96 18.08 20.85 -22.41
C ASP A 96 16.66 20.47 -21.96
N TYR A 97 16.40 20.66 -20.67
CA TYR A 97 15.16 20.30 -20.01
C TYR A 97 14.63 21.48 -19.22
N ASP A 98 13.67 22.17 -19.82
CA ASP A 98 12.98 23.28 -19.18
C ASP A 98 11.77 22.79 -18.40
N ARG A 99 11.56 23.39 -17.23
CA ARG A 99 10.36 23.19 -16.42
C ARG A 99 9.56 24.48 -16.37
N SER A 100 8.32 24.42 -16.81
CA SER A 100 7.35 25.49 -16.65
C SER A 100 6.18 25.03 -15.79
N TYR A 101 5.46 25.99 -15.21
CA TYR A 101 4.24 25.73 -14.47
C TYR A 101 3.05 26.19 -15.29
N THR A 102 2.06 25.32 -15.43
CA THR A 102 0.80 25.64 -16.07
C THR A 102 -0.36 25.32 -15.12
N TRP A 103 -1.40 26.14 -15.17
CA TRP A 103 -2.62 25.92 -14.41
C TRP A 103 -3.59 25.11 -15.28
N VAL A 104 -4.01 23.96 -14.79
CA VAL A 104 -4.97 23.10 -15.47
C VAL A 104 -6.23 23.02 -14.63
N TYR A 105 -7.37 23.29 -15.25
CA TYR A 105 -8.66 23.10 -14.61
C TYR A 105 -9.01 21.62 -14.61
N VAL A 106 -9.19 21.04 -13.43
CA VAL A 106 -9.65 19.67 -13.25
C VAL A 106 -11.15 19.71 -12.98
N GLN A 107 -11.91 19.04 -13.83
CA GLN A 107 -13.35 18.92 -13.65
C GLN A 107 -13.67 18.12 -12.38
N GLY A 108 -14.84 18.41 -11.81
CA GLY A 108 -15.31 17.68 -10.63
C GLY A 108 -15.38 16.18 -10.91
N HIS A 109 -14.89 15.38 -9.97
CA HIS A 109 -14.79 13.94 -10.13
C HIS A 109 -15.04 13.23 -8.80
N TRP A 110 -15.38 11.94 -8.90
CA TRP A 110 -15.48 11.06 -7.73
C TRP A 110 -14.08 10.63 -7.31
N HIS A 111 -13.69 10.97 -6.08
CA HIS A 111 -12.50 10.43 -5.45
C HIS A 111 -12.88 9.20 -4.64
N TYR A 112 -12.27 8.06 -4.95
CA TYR A 112 -12.48 6.81 -4.23
C TYR A 112 -11.36 6.62 -3.22
N TYR A 113 -11.72 6.33 -1.97
CA TYR A 113 -10.75 6.09 -0.92
C TYR A 113 -11.20 4.94 -0.03
N TRP A 114 -10.23 4.29 0.60
CA TRP A 114 -10.48 3.19 1.50
C TRP A 114 -10.67 3.70 2.92
N VAL A 115 -11.83 3.44 3.49
CA VAL A 115 -12.11 3.69 4.91
C VAL A 115 -11.61 2.48 5.69
N LYS A 116 -10.68 2.70 6.62
CA LYS A 116 -10.24 1.64 7.53
C LYS A 116 -11.40 1.26 8.46
N GLY A 117 -11.49 -0.01 8.82
CA GLY A 117 -12.50 -0.46 9.78
C GLY A 117 -12.34 0.23 11.13
N TYR A 118 -13.46 0.52 11.77
CA TYR A 118 -13.51 1.25 13.04
C TYR A 118 -14.65 0.72 13.92
N TRP A 119 -14.56 0.97 15.23
CA TRP A 119 -15.66 0.76 16.16
C TRP A 119 -16.60 1.97 16.10
N ASP A 120 -17.84 1.75 15.68
CA ASP A 120 -18.90 2.76 15.72
C ASP A 120 -19.68 2.59 17.03
N CYS A 121 -19.54 3.56 17.93
CA CYS A 121 -20.16 3.54 19.24
C CYS A 121 -21.20 4.66 19.32
N HIS A 122 -22.48 4.32 19.48
CA HIS A 122 -23.54 5.32 19.59
C HIS A 122 -23.79 5.74 21.05
N HIS A 123 -23.69 7.04 21.31
CA HIS A 123 -24.18 7.67 22.54
C HIS A 123 -25.57 8.28 22.29
N ARG A 124 -26.48 8.16 23.26
CA ARG A 124 -27.84 8.74 23.22
C ARG A 124 -27.80 10.24 23.46
#